data_AF-A0A8J9RZ36-F1
#
_entry.id   AF-A0A8J9RZ36-F1
#
_cell.length_a   1.000
_cell.length_b   1.000
_cell.length_c   1.000
_cell.angle_alpha   90.00
_cell.angle_beta   90.00
_cell.angle_gamma   90.00
#
_symmetry.space_group_name_H-M   'P 1'
#
loop_
_entity.id
_entity.type
_entity.pdbx_description
1 polymer ?
#
loop_
_entity_poly.entity_id
_entity_poly.type
_entity_poly.pdbx_seq_one_letter_code
_entity_poly.pdbx_strand_id
1 'polypeptide(L)'
;FSSRMNAWATKVAGTWLMGECEINDVVVDGGEVGEGQGLLVKRCRFLEESGCASICVNSCKIPTQNFFAQDMGLPLTMEPNYETFECQFSFGRTPDSSTELDAKSTPCLSRCPTFGSLRLQHQDDSSFPFTSAQQQVATTAPSPCSMMGE
;
A
#
# COMPACT_ATOMS: atom_id res chain seq x y z
N PHE A 1 13.13 -16.97 -5.58
CA PHE A 1 12.96 -17.57 -6.94
C PHE A 1 13.69 -16.71 -8.00
N SER A 2 13.64 -17.04 -9.31
CA SER A 2 14.22 -16.18 -10.37
C SER A 2 13.30 -15.02 -10.75
N SER A 3 13.77 -13.77 -10.64
CA SER A 3 12.99 -12.56 -10.92
C SER A 3 12.43 -12.52 -12.34
N ARG A 4 13.28 -12.75 -13.37
CA ARG A 4 12.89 -12.70 -14.79
C ARG A 4 11.78 -13.70 -15.13
N MET A 5 11.81 -14.90 -14.52
CA MET A 5 10.77 -15.91 -14.74
C MET A 5 9.45 -15.54 -14.06
N ASN A 6 9.50 -14.86 -12.91
CA ASN A 6 8.30 -14.31 -12.26
C ASN A 6 7.73 -13.13 -13.05
N ALA A 7 8.56 -12.19 -13.53
CA ALA A 7 8.11 -11.11 -14.42
C ALA A 7 7.41 -11.66 -15.68
N TRP A 8 7.96 -12.71 -16.31
CA TRP A 8 7.31 -13.38 -17.44
C TRP A 8 6.01 -14.09 -17.08
N ALA A 9 5.97 -14.85 -15.97
CA ALA A 9 4.75 -15.53 -15.53
C ALA A 9 3.64 -14.53 -15.16
N THR A 10 3.99 -13.45 -14.47
CA THR A 10 3.09 -12.35 -14.14
C THR A 10 2.66 -11.57 -15.38
N LYS A 11 3.48 -11.48 -16.45
CA LYS A 11 3.01 -10.98 -17.76
C LYS A 11 1.88 -11.86 -18.31
N VAL A 12 2.06 -13.18 -18.34
CA VAL A 12 1.08 -14.11 -18.91
C VAL A 12 -0.25 -14.06 -18.15
N ALA A 13 -0.22 -14.15 -16.81
CA ALA A 13 -1.42 -14.04 -15.98
C ALA A 13 -2.02 -12.61 -15.97
N GLY A 14 -1.16 -11.60 -15.88
CA GLY A 14 -1.54 -10.18 -15.84
C GLY A 14 -2.18 -9.67 -17.14
N THR A 15 -1.80 -10.22 -18.29
CA THR A 15 -2.44 -9.89 -19.58
C THR A 15 -3.94 -10.23 -19.59
N TRP A 16 -4.32 -11.31 -18.90
CA TRP A 16 -5.73 -11.70 -18.75
C TRP A 16 -6.43 -10.91 -17.62
N LEU A 17 -5.79 -10.82 -16.45
CA LEU A 17 -6.35 -10.24 -15.24
C LEU A 17 -6.39 -8.70 -15.25
N MET A 18 -5.26 -8.05 -15.53
CA MET A 18 -5.03 -6.62 -15.33
C MET A 18 -5.08 -5.81 -16.63
N GLY A 19 -4.75 -6.39 -17.79
CA GLY A 19 -4.68 -5.68 -19.08
C GLY A 19 -3.29 -5.71 -19.69
N GLU A 20 -2.99 -4.80 -20.62
CA GLU A 20 -1.72 -4.83 -21.37
C GLU A 20 -0.49 -4.71 -20.46
N CYS A 21 0.40 -5.71 -20.53
CA CYS A 21 1.60 -5.83 -19.70
C CYS A 21 2.88 -5.90 -20.57
N GLU A 22 3.87 -5.07 -20.25
CA GLU A 22 5.17 -5.01 -20.93
C GLU A 22 6.30 -5.33 -19.93
N ILE A 23 7.28 -6.13 -20.35
CA ILE A 23 8.46 -6.45 -19.52
C ILE A 23 9.48 -5.35 -19.75
N ASN A 24 10.02 -4.80 -18.67
CA ASN A 24 11.03 -3.75 -18.69
C ASN A 24 12.16 -4.04 -17.71
N ASP A 25 13.19 -3.20 -17.74
CA ASP A 25 14.34 -3.26 -16.85
C ASP A 25 14.11 -2.34 -15.65
N VAL A 26 14.49 -2.78 -14.45
CA VAL A 26 14.20 -2.06 -13.18
C VAL A 26 15.43 -2.04 -12.28
N VAL A 27 15.53 -1.02 -11.42
CA VAL A 27 16.61 -0.92 -10.42
C VAL A 27 16.26 -1.82 -9.23
N VAL A 28 17.05 -2.87 -9.04
CA VAL A 28 16.91 -3.88 -7.99
C VAL A 28 17.69 -3.50 -6.72
N ASP A 29 17.51 -4.28 -5.66
CA ASP A 29 18.26 -4.10 -4.41
C ASP A 29 19.78 -4.18 -4.67
N GLY A 30 20.53 -3.20 -4.17
CA GLY A 30 21.95 -3.01 -4.50
C GLY A 30 22.23 -1.97 -5.59
N GLY A 31 21.20 -1.52 -6.33
CA GLY A 31 21.32 -0.43 -7.32
C GLY A 31 21.73 -0.88 -8.72
N GLU A 32 21.84 -2.19 -8.97
CA GLU A 32 22.06 -2.75 -10.31
C GLU A 32 20.77 -2.69 -11.16
N VAL A 33 20.93 -2.75 -12.49
CA VAL A 33 19.81 -2.81 -13.44
C VAL A 33 19.41 -4.26 -13.66
N GLY A 34 18.28 -4.67 -13.10
CA GLY A 34 17.67 -5.98 -13.30
C GLY A 34 17.02 -6.09 -14.67
N GLU A 35 17.81 -6.47 -15.69
CA GLU A 35 17.31 -6.73 -17.04
C GLU A 35 16.12 -7.72 -17.04
N GLY A 36 14.99 -7.31 -17.63
CA GLY A 36 13.77 -8.10 -17.73
C GLY A 36 13.17 -8.54 -16.38
N GLN A 37 13.49 -7.84 -15.29
CA GLN A 37 12.97 -8.09 -13.94
C GLN A 37 11.79 -7.16 -13.59
N GLY A 38 11.43 -6.24 -14.48
CA GLY A 38 10.27 -5.37 -14.36
C GLY A 38 9.06 -5.87 -15.14
N LEU A 39 7.87 -5.50 -14.68
CA LEU A 39 6.64 -5.60 -15.45
C LEU A 39 5.81 -4.32 -15.29
N LEU A 40 5.64 -3.58 -16.39
CA LEU A 40 4.76 -2.42 -16.46
C LEU A 40 3.37 -2.85 -16.97
N VAL A 41 2.35 -2.69 -16.14
CA VAL A 41 0.95 -2.74 -16.58
C VAL A 41 0.59 -1.36 -17.12
N LYS A 42 0.28 -1.25 -18.41
CA LYS A 42 0.01 0.05 -19.08
C LYS A 42 -1.30 0.70 -18.67
N ARG A 43 -2.27 -0.12 -18.25
CA ARG A 43 -3.57 0.32 -17.74
C ARG A 43 -4.17 -0.81 -16.90
N CYS A 44 -4.09 -0.69 -15.58
CA CYS A 44 -4.52 -1.71 -14.64
C CYS A 44 -6.04 -1.68 -14.46
N ARG A 45 -6.73 -2.60 -15.15
CA ARG A 45 -8.18 -2.81 -15.07
C ARG A 45 -8.70 -2.85 -13.63
N PHE A 46 -7.98 -3.52 -12.72
CA PHE A 46 -8.37 -3.61 -11.30
C PHE A 46 -8.40 -2.24 -10.60
N LEU A 47 -7.43 -1.36 -10.87
CA LEU A 47 -7.41 0.00 -10.30
C LEU A 47 -8.45 0.90 -10.97
N GLU A 48 -8.65 0.77 -12.29
CA GLU A 48 -9.65 1.53 -13.04
C GLU A 48 -11.10 1.18 -12.65
N GLU A 49 -11.42 -0.12 -12.58
CA GLU A 49 -12.78 -0.60 -12.26
C GLU A 49 -13.12 -0.43 -10.77
N SER A 50 -12.17 -0.63 -9.85
CA SER A 50 -12.41 -0.38 -8.42
C SER A 50 -12.48 1.11 -8.08
N GLY A 51 -11.87 1.97 -8.90
CA GLY A 51 -11.93 3.43 -8.77
C GLY A 51 -11.40 3.99 -7.44
N CYS A 52 -10.67 3.21 -6.64
CA CYS A 52 -10.32 3.59 -5.27
C CYS A 52 -8.94 3.09 -4.82
N ALA A 53 -8.07 4.02 -4.41
CA ALA A 53 -6.71 3.74 -3.97
C ALA A 53 -6.66 2.72 -2.82
N SER A 54 -7.53 2.85 -1.81
CA SER A 54 -7.62 1.91 -0.69
C SER A 54 -7.89 0.46 -1.13
N ILE A 55 -8.70 0.24 -2.17
CA ILE A 55 -8.96 -1.11 -2.71
C ILE A 55 -7.71 -1.65 -3.42
N CYS A 56 -7.07 -0.83 -4.26
CA CYS A 56 -5.82 -1.19 -4.92
C CYS A 56 -4.70 -1.52 -3.92
N VAL A 57 -4.52 -0.69 -2.88
CA VAL A 57 -3.47 -0.87 -1.88
C VAL A 57 -3.72 -2.12 -1.03
N ASN A 58 -4.91 -2.23 -0.43
CA ASN A 58 -5.18 -3.29 0.55
C ASN A 58 -5.57 -4.65 -0.07
N SER A 59 -6.05 -4.68 -1.33
CA SER A 59 -6.43 -5.93 -2.01
C SER A 59 -5.42 -6.41 -3.06
N CYS A 60 -4.61 -5.51 -3.64
CA CYS A 60 -3.64 -5.87 -4.68
C CYS A 60 -2.19 -5.64 -4.21
N LYS A 61 -1.75 -4.40 -3.95
CA LYS A 61 -0.34 -4.09 -3.62
C LYS A 61 0.15 -4.84 -2.38
N ILE A 62 -0.42 -4.56 -1.21
CA ILE A 62 0.09 -5.09 0.07
C ILE A 62 -0.01 -6.63 0.13
N PRO A 63 -1.11 -7.30 -0.28
CA PRO A 63 -1.15 -8.76 -0.31
C PRO A 63 -0.15 -9.39 -1.28
N THR A 64 0.03 -8.82 -2.48
CA THR A 64 0.93 -9.37 -3.49
C THR A 64 2.40 -9.22 -3.08
N GLN A 65 2.80 -8.05 -2.56
CA GLN A 65 4.15 -7.85 -2.02
C GLN A 65 4.46 -8.84 -0.87
N ASN A 66 3.50 -9.04 0.04
CA ASN A 66 3.66 -10.02 1.13
C ASN A 66 3.77 -11.47 0.64
N PHE A 67 2.90 -11.90 -0.27
CA PHE A 67 2.96 -13.25 -0.86
C PHE A 67 4.30 -13.52 -1.55
N PHE A 68 4.79 -12.57 -2.33
CA PHE A 68 6.09 -12.72 -3.00
C PHE A 68 7.27 -12.77 -2.00
N ALA A 69 7.24 -11.94 -0.96
CA ALA A 69 8.27 -11.92 0.08
C ALA A 69 8.25 -13.18 0.98
N GLN A 70 7.06 -13.62 1.42
CA GLN A 70 6.90 -14.64 2.45
C GLN A 70 6.79 -16.06 1.87
N ASP A 71 5.92 -16.29 0.88
CA ASP A 71 5.66 -17.62 0.32
C ASP A 71 6.60 -17.98 -0.84
N MET A 72 6.95 -17.01 -1.71
CA MET A 72 7.83 -17.23 -2.87
C MET A 72 9.31 -16.92 -2.62
N GLY A 73 9.67 -16.30 -1.47
CA GLY A 73 11.05 -15.90 -1.17
C GLY A 73 11.68 -15.08 -2.30
N LEU A 74 10.97 -14.03 -2.75
CA LEU A 74 11.41 -13.10 -3.80
C LEU A 74 10.89 -11.69 -3.47
N PRO A 75 11.75 -10.71 -3.17
CA PRO A 75 11.27 -9.35 -2.94
C PRO A 75 10.63 -8.76 -4.20
N LEU A 76 9.52 -8.05 -4.00
CA LEU A 76 8.75 -7.36 -5.05
C LEU A 76 8.28 -6.02 -4.49
N THR A 77 8.54 -4.94 -5.22
CA THR A 77 7.90 -3.63 -4.99
C THR A 77 6.86 -3.38 -6.08
N MET A 78 5.72 -2.80 -5.72
CA MET A 78 4.64 -2.42 -6.64
C MET A 78 4.33 -0.93 -6.52
N GLU A 79 4.32 -0.24 -7.66
CA GLU A 79 4.21 1.22 -7.76
C GLU A 79 3.05 1.57 -8.71
N PRO A 80 1.81 1.71 -8.19
CA PRO A 80 0.65 2.12 -8.96
C PRO A 80 0.60 3.64 -9.18
N ASN A 81 0.26 4.06 -10.40
CA ASN A 81 -0.03 5.46 -10.73
C ASN A 81 -1.55 5.66 -10.74
N TYR A 82 -2.04 6.50 -9.82
CA TYR A 82 -3.48 6.76 -9.65
C TYR A 82 -4.07 7.75 -10.66
N GLU A 83 -3.25 8.39 -11.50
CA GLU A 83 -3.69 9.32 -12.55
C GLU A 83 -3.74 8.65 -13.93
N THR A 84 -2.71 7.86 -14.28
CA THR A 84 -2.64 7.14 -15.57
C THR A 84 -3.23 5.74 -15.54
N PHE A 85 -3.49 5.19 -14.35
CA PHE A 85 -3.85 3.79 -14.09
C PHE A 85 -2.74 2.77 -14.40
N GLU A 86 -1.50 3.22 -14.65
CA GLU A 86 -0.34 2.33 -14.80
C GLU A 86 0.03 1.65 -13.47
N CYS A 87 0.73 0.52 -13.53
CA CYS A 87 1.31 -0.10 -12.34
C CYS A 87 2.64 -0.78 -12.68
N GLN A 88 3.73 -0.32 -12.09
CA GLN A 88 5.04 -0.96 -12.20
C GLN A 88 5.18 -2.05 -11.13
N PHE A 89 5.68 -3.21 -11.54
CA PHE A 89 6.15 -4.28 -10.67
C PHE A 89 7.66 -4.39 -10.82
N SER A 90 8.38 -4.43 -9.70
CA SER A 90 9.84 -4.45 -9.65
C SER A 90 10.29 -5.68 -8.86
N PHE A 91 10.52 -6.80 -9.56
CA PHE A 91 10.97 -8.05 -8.95
C PHE A 91 12.47 -7.97 -8.64
N GLY A 92 12.88 -8.44 -7.45
CA GLY A 92 14.24 -8.23 -6.95
C GLY A 92 14.43 -6.90 -6.22
N ARG A 93 13.35 -6.18 -5.91
CA ARG A 93 13.37 -4.92 -5.14
C ARG A 93 12.53 -5.05 -3.88
N THR A 94 13.11 -4.80 -2.72
CA THR A 94 12.45 -4.91 -1.41
C THR A 94 11.57 -3.70 -1.17
N PRO A 95 10.27 -3.87 -0.84
CA PRO A 95 9.38 -2.76 -0.56
C PRO A 95 9.78 -2.08 0.75
N ASP A 96 9.97 -0.77 0.72
CA ASP A 96 10.35 0.00 1.90
C ASP A 96 9.14 0.36 2.78
N SER A 97 9.36 0.35 4.10
CA SER A 97 8.29 0.57 5.08
C SER A 97 7.64 1.97 4.99
N SER A 98 8.37 2.97 4.50
CA SER A 98 7.87 4.33 4.23
C SER A 98 6.83 4.31 3.11
N THR A 99 7.19 3.86 1.91
CA THR A 99 6.28 3.76 0.75
C THR A 99 5.08 2.85 1.02
N GLU A 100 5.22 1.85 1.89
CA GLU A 100 4.10 1.05 2.38
C GLU A 100 3.11 1.84 3.27
N LEU A 101 3.59 2.72 4.15
CA LEU A 101 2.76 3.58 4.99
C LEU A 101 2.13 4.71 4.17
N ASP A 102 2.91 5.33 3.28
CA ASP A 102 2.44 6.37 2.37
C ASP A 102 1.32 5.82 1.46
N ALA A 103 1.51 4.61 0.90
CA ALA A 103 0.46 3.93 0.14
C ALA A 103 -0.83 3.68 0.96
N LYS A 104 -0.71 3.33 2.26
CA LYS A 104 -1.87 3.15 3.15
C LYS A 104 -2.55 4.49 3.49
N SER A 105 -1.81 5.60 3.42
CA SER A 105 -2.33 6.97 3.62
C SER A 105 -2.96 7.60 2.36
N THR A 106 -2.72 7.01 1.18
CA THR A 106 -3.11 7.59 -0.12
C THR A 106 -4.61 7.95 -0.16
N PRO A 107 -4.98 9.19 -0.51
CA PRO A 107 -6.38 9.60 -0.58
C PRO A 107 -7.13 8.84 -1.67
N CYS A 108 -8.40 8.54 -1.39
CA CYS A 108 -9.30 7.92 -2.36
C CYS A 108 -9.49 8.81 -3.61
N LEU A 109 -9.45 8.21 -4.80
CA LEU A 109 -9.76 8.89 -6.05
C LEU A 109 -11.20 9.43 -6.03
N SER A 110 -11.46 10.45 -6.85
CA SER A 110 -12.79 11.09 -7.01
C SER A 110 -13.93 10.12 -7.41
N ARG A 111 -13.60 8.94 -7.94
CA ARG A 111 -14.54 7.87 -8.30
C ARG A 111 -14.76 6.81 -7.22
N CYS A 112 -14.06 6.88 -6.08
CA CYS A 112 -14.16 5.83 -5.06
C CYS A 112 -15.58 5.76 -4.48
N PRO A 113 -16.21 4.56 -4.39
CA PRO A 113 -17.59 4.41 -3.88
C PRO A 113 -17.83 5.06 -2.51
N THR A 114 -16.82 5.07 -1.64
CA THR A 114 -16.89 5.60 -0.26
C THR A 114 -16.60 7.10 -0.16
N PHE A 115 -16.27 7.80 -1.26
CA PHE A 115 -15.79 9.19 -1.24
C PHE A 115 -16.82 10.22 -0.72
N GLY A 116 -18.11 9.85 -0.73
CA GLY A 116 -19.21 10.65 -0.17
C GLY A 116 -19.68 10.24 1.24
N SER A 117 -19.85 8.94 1.51
CA SER A 117 -20.58 8.47 2.71
C SER A 117 -19.91 8.86 4.03
N LEU A 118 -18.62 8.59 4.19
CA LEU A 118 -17.90 8.87 5.43
C LEU A 118 -17.65 10.37 5.67
N ARG A 119 -17.65 11.21 4.61
CA ARG A 119 -17.55 12.66 4.76
C ARG A 119 -18.84 13.29 5.29
N LEU A 120 -20.00 12.77 4.91
CA LEU A 120 -21.29 13.24 5.42
C LEU A 120 -21.41 12.95 6.93
N GLN A 121 -21.05 11.74 7.37
CA GLN A 121 -21.03 11.39 8.79
C GLN A 121 -20.11 12.32 9.61
N HIS A 122 -18.93 12.68 9.08
CA HIS A 122 -18.03 13.64 9.73
C HIS A 122 -18.52 15.09 9.71
N GLN A 123 -19.58 15.41 8.95
CA GLN A 123 -20.29 16.69 9.02
C GLN A 123 -21.44 16.64 10.03
N ASP A 124 -22.19 15.53 10.12
CA ASP A 124 -23.23 15.35 11.15
C ASP A 124 -22.64 15.29 12.58
N ASP A 125 -21.49 14.63 12.78
CA ASP A 125 -20.78 14.58 14.08
C ASP A 125 -20.33 15.97 14.59
N SER A 126 -20.26 17.00 13.72
CA SER A 126 -19.97 18.38 14.15
C SER A 126 -21.07 19.00 15.04
N SER A 127 -22.21 18.32 15.17
CA SER A 127 -23.31 18.71 16.07
C SER A 127 -23.14 18.23 17.53
N PHE A 128 -22.19 17.32 17.82
CA PHE A 128 -21.95 16.82 19.17
C PHE A 128 -20.77 17.53 19.86
N PRO A 129 -21.01 18.35 20.91
CA PRO A 129 -19.95 19.07 21.61
C PRO A 129 -19.22 18.15 22.61
N PHE A 130 -18.40 17.21 22.11
CA PHE A 130 -17.49 16.45 22.96
C PHE A 130 -16.32 17.33 23.41
N THR A 131 -16.60 18.17 24.40
CA THR A 131 -15.62 19.06 25.05
C THR A 131 -14.48 18.22 25.64
N SER A 132 -13.25 18.68 25.47
CA SER A 132 -11.99 17.99 25.78
C SER A 132 -11.67 17.84 27.28
N ALA A 133 -12.66 17.49 28.10
CA ALA A 133 -12.57 17.60 29.55
C ALA A 133 -13.36 16.53 30.34
N GLN A 134 -13.01 15.24 30.20
CA GLN A 134 -13.21 14.28 31.31
C GLN A 134 -12.31 13.03 31.26
N GLN A 135 -10.99 13.25 31.39
CA GLN A 135 -10.07 12.19 31.80
C GLN A 135 -10.16 11.99 33.33
N GLN A 136 -11.06 11.12 33.78
CA GLN A 136 -11.15 10.62 35.16
C GLN A 136 -11.26 9.08 35.10
N VAL A 137 -10.23 8.30 35.41
CA VAL A 137 -9.48 8.15 36.69
C VAL A 137 -10.30 7.41 37.76
N ALA A 138 -10.24 6.08 37.68
CA ALA A 138 -10.33 5.13 38.79
C ALA A 138 -9.46 3.91 38.37
N THR A 139 -8.59 3.32 39.19
CA THR A 139 -8.57 3.21 40.66
C THR A 139 -7.15 3.34 41.26
N THR A 140 -7.06 3.96 42.46
CA THR A 140 -6.08 3.74 43.56
C THR A 140 -4.63 3.29 43.21
N ALA A 141 -3.54 4.07 43.34
CA ALA A 141 -3.06 5.03 44.36
C ALA A 141 -2.70 4.42 45.74
N PRO A 142 -1.72 4.95 46.53
CA PRO A 142 -0.71 6.02 46.31
C PRO A 142 0.74 5.42 46.30
N SER A 143 1.92 6.04 46.59
CA SER A 143 2.40 7.41 46.93
C SER A 143 3.93 7.53 46.68
N PRO A 144 4.57 8.73 46.59
CA PRO A 144 6.01 8.89 46.29
C PRO A 144 6.91 9.34 47.47
N CYS A 145 8.22 9.02 47.44
CA CYS A 145 9.25 9.77 48.21
C CYS A 145 10.72 9.47 47.77
N SER A 146 11.51 10.53 47.52
CA SER A 146 13.01 10.59 47.61
C SER A 146 13.88 9.70 46.70
N MET A 147 15.17 9.97 46.42
CA MET A 147 16.04 11.19 46.44
C MET A 147 17.28 10.94 45.53
N MET A 148 18.23 11.86 45.44
CA MET A 148 19.47 11.76 44.63
C MET A 148 20.56 10.84 45.24
N GLY A 149 21.46 10.33 44.39
CA GLY A 149 22.75 9.70 44.76
C GLY A 149 22.72 8.15 44.74
N GLU A 150 23.80 7.45 44.35
CA GLU A 150 25.12 7.86 43.84
C GLU A 150 25.37 7.31 42.42
#